data_AF-A0A2R6MC85-F1
#
_entry.id   AF-A0A2R6MC85-F1
#
_cell.length_a   1.000
_cell.length_b   1.000
_cell.length_c   1.000
_cell.angle_alpha   90.00
_cell.angle_beta   90.00
_cell.angle_gamma   90.00
#
_symmetry.space_group_name_H-M   'P 1'
#
loop_
_entity.id
_entity.type
_entity.pdbx_description
1 polymer ?
#
loop_
_entity_poly.entity_id
_entity_poly.type
_entity_poly.pdbx_seq_one_letter_code
_entity_poly.pdbx_strand_id
1 'polypeptide(L)' 'APVSGTVTATNDALLDAPELVNDDPYGEGWMLEIDLDDPDEFDDLLDADAYRDQIE' A
#
# COMPACT_ATOMS: atom_id res chain seq x y z
N ALA A 1 -8.16 6.91 -1.74
CA ALA A 1 -7.02 6.44 -0.94
C ALA A 1 -7.59 5.89 0.36
N PRO A 2 -7.03 4.81 0.94
CA PRO A 2 -7.52 4.20 2.18
C PRO A 2 -7.37 5.10 3.40
N VAL A 3 -6.53 6.13 3.29
CA VAL A 3 -6.23 7.16 4.29
C VAL A 3 -6.16 8.52 3.59
N SER A 4 -6.39 9.58 4.33
CA SER A 4 -6.13 10.96 3.94
C SER A 4 -4.64 11.29 4.11
N GLY A 5 -4.07 12.03 3.15
CA GLY A 5 -2.65 12.30 3.13
C GLY A 5 -2.14 12.80 1.79
N THR A 6 -0.85 13.11 1.77
CA THR A 6 -0.13 13.61 0.60
C THR A 6 0.80 12.55 0.05
N VAL A 7 0.72 12.26 -1.25
CA VAL A 7 1.66 11.35 -1.93
C VAL A 7 3.05 11.99 -1.93
N THR A 8 4.03 11.30 -1.35
CA THR A 8 5.43 11.75 -1.27
C THR A 8 6.30 11.11 -2.33
N ALA A 9 5.98 9.89 -2.75
CA ALA A 9 6.70 9.18 -3.80
C ALA A 9 5.79 8.25 -4.61
N THR A 10 6.19 8.01 -5.87
CA THR A 10 5.61 7.02 -6.78
C THR A 10 6.72 6.07 -7.20
N ASN A 11 6.42 4.78 -7.34
CA ASN A 11 7.43 3.81 -7.76
C ASN A 11 7.62 3.84 -9.28
N ASP A 12 8.56 4.67 -9.74
CA ASP A 12 8.88 4.81 -11.17
C ASP A 12 9.41 3.51 -11.80
N ALA A 13 9.96 2.57 -10.99
CA ALA A 13 10.44 1.29 -11.50
C ALA A 13 9.31 0.43 -12.08
N LEU A 14 8.06 0.62 -11.62
CA LEU A 14 6.90 -0.09 -12.14
C LEU A 14 6.53 0.32 -13.58
N LEU A 15 7.02 1.46 -14.07
CA LEU A 15 6.81 1.87 -15.46
C LEU A 15 7.59 0.98 -16.43
N ASP A 16 8.78 0.54 -16.01
CA ASP A 16 9.65 -0.32 -16.81
C ASP A 16 9.46 -1.81 -16.48
N ALA A 17 9.10 -2.14 -15.23
CA ALA A 17 8.94 -3.50 -14.72
C ALA A 17 7.62 -3.68 -13.92
N PRO A 18 6.46 -3.67 -14.58
CA PRO A 18 5.16 -3.83 -13.90
C PRO A 18 4.95 -5.21 -13.26
N GLU A 19 5.72 -6.22 -13.66
CA GLU A 19 5.70 -7.57 -13.10
C GLU A 19 6.13 -7.61 -11.62
N LEU A 20 6.89 -6.61 -11.14
CA LEU A 20 7.31 -6.50 -9.75
C LEU A 20 6.12 -6.49 -8.77
N VAL A 21 4.96 -5.99 -9.21
CA VAL A 21 3.72 -6.04 -8.42
C VAL A 21 3.27 -7.47 -8.14
N ASN A 22 3.55 -8.41 -9.04
CA ASN A 22 3.21 -9.82 -8.85
C ASN A 22 4.33 -10.60 -8.15
N ASP A 23 5.58 -10.32 -8.52
CA ASP A 23 6.74 -11.08 -8.04
C ASP A 23 7.13 -10.72 -6.60
N ASP A 24 7.03 -9.44 -6.23
CA ASP A 24 7.34 -8.95 -4.88
C ASP A 24 6.36 -7.84 -4.41
N PRO A 25 5.08 -8.18 -4.19
CA PRO A 25 4.01 -7.21 -3.90
C PRO A 25 4.22 -6.37 -2.64
N TYR A 26 4.99 -6.87 -1.68
CA TYR A 26 5.23 -6.21 -0.39
C TYR A 26 6.64 -5.60 -0.26
N GLY A 27 7.52 -5.85 -1.23
CA GLY A 27 8.86 -5.28 -1.30
C GLY A 27 8.98 -4.30 -2.47
N GLU A 28 9.65 -4.70 -3.54
CA GLU A 28 9.95 -3.84 -4.70
C GLU A 28 8.68 -3.43 -5.49
N GLY A 29 7.56 -4.14 -5.32
CA GLY A 29 6.28 -3.89 -5.98
C GLY A 29 5.39 -2.81 -5.34
N TRP A 30 5.89 -2.01 -4.38
CA TRP A 30 5.13 -0.91 -3.78
C TRP A 30 4.71 0.11 -4.85
N MET A 31 3.55 0.75 -4.68
CA MET A 31 3.01 1.67 -5.69
C MET A 31 3.24 3.15 -5.34
N LEU A 32 2.93 3.53 -4.10
CA LEU A 32 2.90 4.91 -3.62
C LEU A 32 3.36 4.96 -2.17
N GLU A 33 4.06 6.03 -1.80
CA GLU A 33 4.29 6.43 -0.41
C GLU A 33 3.42 7.66 -0.11
N ILE A 34 2.80 7.65 1.06
CA ILE A 34 1.86 8.68 1.49
C ILE A 34 2.28 9.17 2.89
N ASP A 35 2.42 10.48 3.04
CA ASP A 35 2.50 11.15 4.34
C ASP A 35 1.08 11.41 4.84
N LEU A 36 0.78 10.93 6.05
CA LEU A 36 -0.57 10.86 6.58
C LEU A 36 -0.95 12.18 7.22
N ASP A 37 -2.16 12.66 6.91
CA ASP A 37 -2.69 13.85 7.58
C ASP A 37 -3.11 13.53 9.03
N ASP A 38 -3.60 12.31 9.27
CA ASP A 38 -4.00 11.81 10.59
C ASP A 38 -3.55 10.34 10.78
N PRO A 39 -2.64 10.05 11.73
CA PRO A 39 -2.18 8.69 11.97
C PRO A 39 -3.25 7.79 12.62
N ASP A 40 -4.27 8.36 13.27
CA ASP A 40 -5.32 7.57 13.93
C ASP A 40 -6.18 6.82 12.89
N GLU A 41 -6.18 7.25 11.62
CA GLU A 41 -6.83 6.52 10.52
C GLU A 41 -6.24 5.11 10.28
N PHE A 42 -5.05 4.80 10.83
CA PHE A 42 -4.52 3.43 10.81
C PHE A 42 -5.32 2.46 11.66
N ASP A 43 -5.98 2.94 12.72
CA ASP A 43 -6.74 2.09 13.63
C ASP A 43 -8.02 1.54 12.96
N ASP A 44 -8.49 2.19 11.90
CA ASP A 44 -9.63 1.75 11.09
C ASP A 44 -9.24 0.70 10.03
N LEU A 45 -7.95 0.42 9.85
CA LEU A 45 -7.46 -0.55 8.89
C LEU A 45 -7.50 -1.98 9.44
N LEU A 46 -7.61 -2.94 8.53
CA LEU A 46 -7.57 -4.36 8.89
C LEU A 46 -6.15 -4.79 9.21
N ASP A 47 -6.00 -5.53 10.31
CA ASP A 47 -4.79 -6.32 10.54
C ASP A 47 -4.73 -7.53 9.58
N ALA A 48 -3.61 -8.26 9.62
CA ALA A 48 -3.36 -9.36 8.70
C ALA A 48 -4.37 -10.52 8.84
N ASP A 49 -4.91 -10.76 10.03
CA ASP A 49 -5.86 -11.85 10.27
C ASP A 49 -7.27 -11.41 9.83
N ALA A 50 -7.68 -10.19 10.19
CA ALA A 50 -8.94 -9.60 9.75
C ALA A 50 -9.03 -9.48 8.22
N TYR A 51 -7.92 -9.22 7.53
CA TYR A 51 -7.87 -9.23 6.06
C TYR A 51 -8.00 -10.65 5.49
N ARG A 52 -7.38 -11.66 6.12
CA ARG A 52 -7.52 -13.07 5.71
C ARG A 52 -8.97 -13.54 5.82
N ASP A 53 -9.68 -13.13 6.86
CA ASP A 53 -11.10 -13.49 7.05
C ASP A 53 -12.02 -12.95 5.93
N GLN A 54 -11.61 -11.92 5.18
CA GLN A 54 -12.39 -11.39 4.06
C GLN A 54 -12.22 -12.18 2.75
N ILE A 55 -11.19 -13.01 2.66
CA ILE A 55 -10.85 -13.76 1.43
C ILE A 55 -11.13 -15.26 1.53
N GLU A 56 -11.47 -15.76 2.72
CA GLU A 56 -11.80 -17.18 2.98
C GLU A 56 -13.29 -17.52 2.83
#